data_AF-A0A8D2DPT6-F1
#
_entry.id   AF-A0A8D2DPT6-F1
#
_cell.length_a   1.000
_cell.length_b   1.000
_cell.length_c   1.000
_cell.angle_alpha   90.00
_cell.angle_beta   90.00
_cell.angle_gamma   90.00
#
_symmetry.space_group_name_H-M   'P 1'
#
loop_
_entity.id
_entity.type
_entity.pdbx_description
1 polymer ?
#
loop_
_entity_poly.entity_id
_entity_poly.type
_entity_poly.pdbx_seq_one_letter_code
_entity_poly.pdbx_strand_id
1 'polypeptide(L)'
;MDSVEKTTNRNKQKSRKFLKSLIRKQPQELLLVIGTGVSAAVAPGIPALCSWRSCLEVLHTGDVAEFRRKVIKDRDLLVVAHDLIRKMSPRTGDTKPNFFQDCLMEVFDSLEHHIQKPVVLQSILSLMNRGTMMLTTNYDNLLEIFGQQQSKPMESLDLKDKMKVLQWAREDLSQNGGQCHGSCPLRV
;
A
#
# COMPACT_ATOMS: atom_id res chain seq x y z
N MET A 1 50.38 -30.70 0.32
CA MET A 1 49.03 -31.05 -0.19
C MET A 1 48.09 -29.97 0.26
N ASP A 2 47.85 -29.01 -0.62
CA ASP A 2 46.75 -28.07 -0.56
C ASP A 2 45.41 -28.82 -0.59
N SER A 3 44.47 -28.43 0.27
CA SER A 3 43.06 -28.46 -0.12
C SER A 3 42.17 -27.65 0.82
N VAL A 4 41.78 -26.50 0.26
CA VAL A 4 40.41 -25.98 0.21
C VAL A 4 39.87 -25.34 1.49
N GLU A 5 40.15 -24.05 1.59
CA GLU A 5 39.23 -23.03 2.07
C GLU A 5 37.79 -23.33 1.62
N LYS A 6 36.94 -23.71 2.56
CA LYS A 6 35.49 -23.60 2.38
C LYS A 6 35.05 -22.25 2.93
N THR A 7 35.30 -21.21 2.14
CA THR A 7 34.75 -19.87 2.34
C THR A 7 33.23 -19.98 2.31
N THR A 8 32.64 -20.11 3.50
CA THR A 8 31.21 -20.04 3.69
C THR A 8 30.86 -18.58 3.48
N ASN A 9 30.43 -18.26 2.26
CA ASN A 9 30.01 -16.95 1.83
C ASN A 9 28.69 -16.62 2.57
N ARG A 10 28.80 -16.32 3.87
CA ARG A 10 27.73 -15.72 4.66
C ARG A 10 27.51 -14.36 4.03
N ASN A 11 26.56 -14.29 3.10
CA ASN A 11 25.88 -13.06 2.73
C ASN A 11 25.30 -12.47 4.02
N LYS A 12 26.13 -11.70 4.74
CA LYS A 12 25.69 -10.75 5.75
C LYS A 12 24.78 -9.82 4.98
N GLN A 13 23.48 -10.07 5.04
CA GLN A 13 22.45 -9.13 4.66
C GLN A 13 22.80 -7.85 5.42
N LYS A 14 23.49 -6.91 4.76
CA LYS A 14 23.88 -5.63 5.35
C LYS A 14 22.59 -5.05 5.88
N SER A 15 22.40 -5.02 7.20
CA SER A 15 21.25 -4.35 7.76
C SER A 15 21.34 -2.92 7.26
N ARG A 16 20.35 -2.52 6.47
CA ARG A 16 20.30 -1.16 5.94
C ARG A 16 20.23 -0.28 7.18
N LYS A 17 21.32 0.44 7.46
CA LYS A 17 21.41 1.30 8.64
C LYS A 17 20.30 2.34 8.52
N PHE A 18 19.50 2.51 9.57
CA PHE A 18 18.53 3.59 9.63
C PHE A 18 19.21 4.92 9.35
N LEU A 19 18.52 5.80 8.64
CA LEU A 19 18.99 7.16 8.44
C LEU A 19 19.16 7.81 9.81
N LYS A 20 20.33 8.40 10.08
CA LYS A 20 20.62 9.05 11.36
C LYS A 20 19.61 10.16 11.70
N SER A 21 19.01 10.78 10.68
CA SER A 21 17.92 11.75 10.83
C SER A 21 16.66 11.13 11.43
N LEU A 22 16.30 9.90 11.03
CA LEU A 22 15.11 9.22 11.53
C LEU A 22 15.22 8.86 13.01
N ILE A 23 16.43 8.51 13.47
CA ILE A 23 16.71 8.15 14.87
C ILE A 23 16.49 9.33 15.82
N ARG A 24 16.64 10.57 15.33
CA ARG A 24 16.52 11.79 16.15
C ARG A 24 15.12 12.39 16.17
N LYS A 25 14.22 11.92 15.30
CA LYS A 25 12.86 12.44 15.19
C LYS A 25 11.93 11.76 16.18
N GLN A 26 11.10 12.56 16.85
CA GLN A 26 9.99 12.03 17.63
C GLN A 26 8.89 11.54 16.67
N PRO A 27 8.10 10.53 17.07
CA PRO A 27 7.02 10.01 16.23
C PRO A 27 6.05 11.07 15.71
N GLN A 28 5.76 12.10 16.51
CA GLN A 28 4.89 13.23 16.15
C GLN A 28 5.46 14.10 15.02
N GLU A 29 6.77 14.03 14.77
CA GLU A 29 7.43 14.75 13.69
C GLU A 29 7.54 13.92 12.40
N LEU A 30 7.00 12.69 12.39
CA LEU A 30 7.08 11.77 11.28
C LEU A 30 5.81 11.78 10.45
N LEU A 31 6.00 11.79 9.13
CA LEU A 31 5.00 11.41 8.14
C LEU A 31 5.40 10.06 7.55
N LEU A 32 4.63 9.02 7.84
CA LEU A 32 4.81 7.70 7.27
C LEU A 32 3.94 7.57 6.01
N VAL A 33 4.59 7.49 4.85
CA VAL A 33 3.93 7.19 3.58
C VAL A 33 3.96 5.69 3.33
N ILE A 34 2.80 5.05 3.26
CA ILE A 34 2.65 3.66 2.88
C ILE A 34 2.08 3.53 1.48
N GLY A 35 2.61 2.54 0.77
CA GLY A 35 2.09 2.09 -0.52
C GLY A 35 1.83 0.59 -0.49
N THR A 36 1.57 0.02 -1.66
CA THR A 36 1.13 -1.38 -1.82
C THR A 36 2.16 -2.38 -1.31
N GLY A 37 3.43 -1.98 -1.20
CA GLY A 37 4.50 -2.81 -0.62
C GLY A 37 4.25 -3.21 0.84
N VAL A 38 3.51 -2.40 1.62
CA VAL A 38 3.11 -2.79 2.98
C VAL A 38 2.08 -3.90 2.91
N SER A 39 1.03 -3.74 2.10
CA SER A 39 -0.01 -4.75 1.88
C SER A 39 0.61 -6.06 1.35
N ALA A 40 1.57 -5.98 0.43
CA ALA A 40 2.33 -7.13 -0.08
C ALA A 40 3.19 -7.83 0.98
N ALA A 41 3.79 -7.06 1.90
CA ALA A 41 4.56 -7.61 2.99
C ALA A 41 3.67 -8.35 4.00
N VAL A 42 2.44 -7.87 4.21
CA VAL A 42 1.47 -8.43 5.15
C VAL A 42 0.75 -9.65 4.55
N ALA A 43 0.38 -9.58 3.28
CA ALA A 43 -0.33 -10.62 2.53
C ALA A 43 0.48 -11.08 1.29
N PRO A 44 1.64 -11.72 1.48
CA PRO A 44 2.51 -12.14 0.37
C PRO A 44 1.89 -13.25 -0.49
N GLY A 45 0.82 -13.90 0.00
CA GLY A 45 0.07 -14.91 -0.75
C GLY A 45 -0.80 -14.33 -1.87
N ILE A 46 -0.96 -13.01 -1.96
CA ILE A 46 -1.73 -12.35 -3.02
C ILE A 46 -0.76 -11.83 -4.08
N PRO A 47 -0.70 -12.47 -5.27
CA PRO A 47 0.26 -12.09 -6.30
C PRO A 47 0.09 -10.63 -6.74
N ALA A 48 -1.16 -10.15 -6.83
CA ALA A 48 -1.45 -8.79 -7.27
C ALA A 48 -0.84 -7.69 -6.38
N LEU A 49 -0.63 -7.96 -5.09
CA LEU A 49 0.06 -7.03 -4.19
C LEU A 49 1.58 -7.03 -4.41
N CYS A 50 2.16 -8.15 -4.85
CA CYS A 50 3.60 -8.34 -4.92
C CYS A 50 4.27 -7.57 -6.07
N SER A 51 3.56 -7.32 -7.17
CA SER A 51 4.10 -6.53 -8.28
C SER A 51 3.01 -5.93 -9.17
N TRP A 52 3.32 -4.79 -9.80
CA TRP A 52 2.46 -4.22 -10.85
C TRP A 52 2.18 -5.23 -11.97
N ARG A 53 3.17 -6.04 -12.37
CA ARG A 53 2.97 -7.08 -13.39
C ARG A 53 1.89 -8.07 -12.95
N SER A 54 2.01 -8.63 -11.75
CA SER A 54 1.07 -9.59 -11.20
C SER A 54 -0.31 -8.97 -10.98
N CYS A 55 -0.38 -7.70 -10.59
CA CYS A 55 -1.64 -6.96 -10.53
C CYS A 55 -2.30 -6.92 -11.91
N LEU A 56 -1.56 -6.51 -12.95
CA LEU A 56 -2.09 -6.43 -14.31
C LEU A 56 -2.50 -7.81 -14.87
N GLU A 57 -1.80 -8.88 -14.51
CA GLU A 57 -2.16 -10.24 -14.90
C GLU A 57 -3.50 -10.68 -14.29
N VAL A 58 -3.77 -10.32 -13.03
CA VAL A 58 -5.06 -10.63 -12.38
C VAL A 58 -6.20 -9.80 -12.96
N LEU A 59 -5.92 -8.55 -13.34
CA LEU A 59 -6.89 -7.66 -13.97
C LEU A 59 -7.16 -8.00 -15.44
N HIS A 60 -6.33 -8.84 -16.06
CA HIS A 60 -6.51 -9.22 -17.45
C HIS A 60 -7.57 -10.31 -17.58
N THR A 61 -8.78 -9.92 -17.99
CA THR A 61 -9.90 -10.84 -18.27
C THR A 61 -9.73 -11.71 -19.53
N GLY A 62 -8.54 -11.70 -20.14
CA GLY A 62 -8.20 -12.42 -21.39
C GLY A 62 -7.10 -13.46 -21.20
N ASP A 63 -6.47 -13.91 -22.30
CA ASP A 63 -5.39 -14.89 -22.25
C ASP A 63 -4.12 -14.29 -21.60
N VAL A 64 -3.92 -14.59 -20.31
CA VAL A 64 -2.73 -14.23 -19.52
C VAL A 64 -1.44 -14.70 -20.20
N ALA A 65 -1.45 -15.80 -20.96
CA ALA A 65 -0.28 -16.27 -21.70
C ALA A 65 0.05 -15.39 -22.91
N GLU A 66 -0.97 -14.82 -23.58
CA GLU A 66 -0.77 -13.81 -24.62
C GLU A 66 -0.24 -12.49 -24.02
N PHE A 67 -0.82 -12.05 -22.89
CA PHE A 67 -0.34 -10.87 -22.16
C PHE A 67 1.13 -11.01 -21.75
N ARG A 68 1.50 -12.14 -21.12
CA ARG A 68 2.89 -12.43 -20.74
C ARG A 68 3.83 -12.43 -21.94
N ARG A 69 3.41 -13.03 -23.07
CA ARG A 69 4.20 -13.03 -24.32
C ARG A 69 4.43 -11.61 -24.86
N LYS A 70 3.42 -10.73 -24.81
CA LYS A 70 3.51 -9.33 -25.24
C LYS A 70 4.41 -8.49 -24.31
N VAL A 71 4.33 -8.70 -22.99
CA VAL A 71 5.15 -7.98 -22.01
C VAL A 71 6.63 -8.42 -22.05
N ILE A 72 6.93 -9.70 -22.25
CA ILE A 72 8.32 -10.23 -22.27
C ILE A 72 9.09 -9.79 -23.52
N LYS A 73 8.41 -9.50 -24.63
CA LYS A 73 9.06 -9.11 -25.90
C LYS A 73 9.44 -7.62 -26.00
N ASP A 74 9.30 -6.83 -24.93
CA ASP A 74 9.71 -5.43 -24.77
C ASP A 74 9.20 -4.39 -25.81
N ARG A 75 8.53 -4.81 -26.88
CA ARG A 75 8.05 -3.91 -27.95
C ARG A 75 6.63 -3.37 -27.78
N ASP A 76 5.86 -3.94 -26.86
CA ASP A 76 4.42 -3.66 -26.77
C ASP A 76 3.99 -3.13 -25.40
N LEU A 77 4.89 -2.75 -24.48
CA LEU A 77 4.45 -2.28 -23.16
C LEU A 77 3.57 -1.01 -23.25
N LEU A 78 3.87 -0.13 -24.22
CA LEU A 78 3.05 1.04 -24.51
C LEU A 78 1.68 0.65 -25.12
N VAL A 79 1.65 -0.36 -25.98
CA VAL A 79 0.42 -0.88 -26.61
C VAL A 79 -0.45 -1.61 -25.59
N VAL A 80 0.18 -2.40 -24.72
CA VAL A 80 -0.45 -3.10 -23.60
C VAL A 80 -0.99 -2.08 -22.61
N ALA A 81 -0.20 -1.06 -22.23
CA ALA A 81 -0.67 0.03 -21.37
C ALA A 81 -1.82 0.80 -22.04
N HIS A 82 -1.72 1.09 -23.34
CA HIS A 82 -2.78 1.76 -24.10
C HIS A 82 -4.06 0.92 -24.18
N ASP A 83 -3.98 -0.38 -24.47
CA ASP A 83 -5.12 -1.30 -24.51
C ASP A 83 -5.76 -1.45 -23.15
N LEU A 84 -4.93 -1.54 -22.11
CA LEU A 84 -5.38 -1.62 -20.73
C LEU A 84 -6.09 -0.32 -20.35
N ILE A 85 -5.48 0.85 -20.58
CA ILE A 85 -6.10 2.17 -20.36
C ILE A 85 -7.40 2.28 -21.16
N ARG A 86 -7.45 1.85 -22.42
CA ARG A 86 -8.65 1.94 -23.28
C ARG A 86 -9.76 0.96 -22.88
N LYS A 87 -9.42 -0.18 -22.27
CA LYS A 87 -10.39 -1.14 -21.69
C LYS A 87 -10.87 -0.69 -20.32
N MET A 88 -10.03 0.01 -19.56
CA MET A 88 -10.30 0.48 -18.20
C MET A 88 -10.90 1.89 -18.14
N SER A 89 -10.70 2.70 -19.18
CA SER A 89 -11.25 4.06 -19.29
C SER A 89 -12.71 3.96 -19.73
N PRO A 90 -13.65 4.65 -19.04
CA PRO A 90 -15.05 4.69 -19.43
C PRO A 90 -15.16 5.22 -20.86
N ARG A 91 -15.64 4.39 -21.79
CA ARG A 91 -16.05 4.88 -23.10
C ARG A 91 -17.39 5.58 -22.87
N THR A 92 -17.37 6.90 -23.02
CA THR A 92 -18.51 7.84 -22.91
C THR A 92 -19.02 8.11 -21.49
N GLY A 93 -19.34 9.38 -21.25
CA GLY A 93 -19.55 9.97 -19.92
C GLY A 93 -20.71 9.39 -19.12
N ASP A 94 -20.65 9.71 -17.83
CA ASP A 94 -21.59 9.43 -16.73
C ASP A 94 -21.32 8.17 -15.87
N THR A 95 -20.78 8.48 -14.69
CA THR A 95 -21.05 7.87 -13.37
C THR A 95 -21.04 6.34 -13.25
N LYS A 96 -19.88 5.72 -13.47
CA LYS A 96 -19.51 4.50 -12.72
C LYS A 96 -18.07 4.58 -12.22
N PRO A 97 -17.76 4.06 -11.01
CA PRO A 97 -16.38 3.80 -10.62
C PRO A 97 -15.70 2.97 -11.72
N ASN A 98 -14.46 3.32 -12.04
CA ASN A 98 -13.73 2.75 -13.16
C ASN A 98 -13.65 1.21 -13.01
N PHE A 99 -13.93 0.44 -14.07
CA PHE A 99 -13.78 -1.03 -14.09
C PHE A 99 -12.47 -1.52 -13.44
N PHE A 100 -11.38 -0.76 -13.59
CA PHE A 100 -10.11 -1.02 -12.92
C PHE A 100 -10.18 -0.97 -11.39
N GLN A 101 -10.89 0.03 -10.85
CA GLN A 101 -11.14 0.14 -9.43
C GLN A 101 -11.98 -1.06 -8.96
N ASP A 102 -13.03 -1.44 -9.68
CA ASP A 102 -13.85 -2.60 -9.30
C ASP A 102 -13.03 -3.90 -9.27
N CYS A 103 -12.20 -4.14 -10.29
CA CYS A 103 -11.31 -5.31 -10.32
C CYS A 103 -10.20 -5.23 -9.26
N LEU A 104 -9.68 -4.05 -8.93
CA LEU A 104 -8.76 -3.89 -7.80
C LEU A 104 -9.45 -4.17 -6.47
N MET A 105 -10.69 -3.70 -6.29
CA MET A 105 -11.46 -3.96 -5.09
C MET A 105 -11.76 -5.45 -4.93
N GLU A 106 -11.97 -6.20 -6.02
CA GLU A 106 -12.10 -7.66 -5.98
C GLU A 106 -10.81 -8.35 -5.51
N VAL A 107 -9.66 -7.89 -5.99
CA VAL A 107 -8.35 -8.37 -5.50
C VAL A 107 -8.14 -8.06 -4.02
N PHE A 108 -8.67 -6.91 -3.58
CA PHE A 108 -8.57 -6.45 -2.19
C PHE A 108 -9.75 -6.94 -1.33
N ASP A 109 -10.64 -7.75 -1.88
CA ASP A 109 -11.72 -8.33 -1.10
C ASP A 109 -11.16 -9.40 -0.17
N SER A 110 -11.70 -9.46 1.05
CA SER A 110 -11.28 -10.43 2.06
C SER A 110 -9.77 -10.41 2.40
N LEU A 111 -9.08 -9.26 2.25
CA LEU A 111 -7.64 -9.13 2.55
C LEU A 111 -7.28 -9.54 3.99
N GLU A 112 -8.21 -9.36 4.92
CA GLU A 112 -8.05 -9.73 6.33
C GLU A 112 -7.79 -11.23 6.52
N HIS A 113 -8.35 -12.07 5.67
CA HIS A 113 -8.14 -13.52 5.68
C HIS A 113 -6.76 -13.91 5.14
N HIS A 114 -6.09 -13.00 4.44
CA HIS A 114 -4.79 -13.21 3.81
C HIS A 114 -3.63 -12.61 4.61
N ILE A 115 -3.89 -12.05 5.79
CA ILE A 115 -2.86 -11.52 6.69
C ILE A 115 -1.98 -12.66 7.21
N GLN A 116 -0.73 -12.70 6.77
CA GLN A 116 0.27 -13.67 7.24
C GLN A 116 1.34 -13.03 8.13
N LYS A 117 1.61 -11.73 7.96
CA LYS A 117 2.64 -11.01 8.73
C LYS A 117 2.07 -9.77 9.42
N PRO A 118 1.24 -9.95 10.47
CA PRO A 118 0.57 -8.84 11.16
C PRO A 118 1.55 -7.89 11.87
N VAL A 119 2.78 -8.34 12.17
CA VAL A 119 3.80 -7.54 12.88
C VAL A 119 4.09 -6.20 12.18
N VAL A 120 3.97 -6.14 10.85
CA VAL A 120 4.16 -4.90 10.09
C VAL A 120 3.05 -3.91 10.42
N LEU A 121 1.79 -4.35 10.37
CA LEU A 121 0.63 -3.52 10.73
C LEU A 121 0.65 -3.14 12.21
N GLN A 122 1.05 -4.05 13.11
CA GLN A 122 1.22 -3.74 14.52
C GLN A 122 2.25 -2.63 14.76
N SER A 123 3.39 -2.70 14.05
CA SER A 123 4.44 -1.68 14.14
C SER A 123 3.95 -0.33 13.64
N ILE A 124 3.16 -0.32 12.56
CA ILE A 124 2.52 0.87 12.01
C ILE A 124 1.53 1.46 13.01
N LEU A 125 0.62 0.66 13.56
CA LEU A 125 -0.34 1.13 14.57
C LEU A 125 0.37 1.67 15.82
N SER A 126 1.47 1.07 16.24
CA SER A 126 2.29 1.57 17.35
C SER A 126 2.87 2.95 17.06
N LEU A 127 3.35 3.21 15.84
CA LEU A 127 3.84 4.53 15.42
C LEU A 127 2.70 5.55 15.40
N MET A 128 1.55 5.18 14.84
CA MET A 128 0.35 6.03 14.83
C MET A 128 -0.11 6.38 16.25
N ASN A 129 -0.12 5.43 17.17
CA ASN A 129 -0.48 5.66 18.59
C ASN A 129 0.48 6.62 19.30
N ARG A 130 1.69 6.80 18.75
CA ARG A 130 2.67 7.77 19.24
C ARG A 130 2.59 9.11 18.51
N GLY A 131 1.61 9.29 17.63
CA GLY A 131 1.33 10.54 16.91
C GLY A 131 1.99 10.66 15.53
N THR A 132 2.56 9.58 14.99
CA THR A 132 3.04 9.59 13.59
C THR A 132 1.85 9.75 12.64
N MET A 133 1.92 10.80 11.81
CA MET A 133 0.96 11.00 10.74
C MET A 133 1.17 9.93 9.66
N MET A 134 0.07 9.42 9.12
CA MET A 134 0.10 8.34 8.15
C MET A 134 -0.58 8.77 6.86
N LEU A 135 0.11 8.56 5.74
CA LEU A 135 -0.41 8.79 4.40
C LEU A 135 -0.40 7.46 3.65
N THR A 136 -1.52 7.09 3.04
CA THR A 136 -1.63 5.92 2.19
C THR A 136 -2.02 6.33 0.78
N THR A 137 -1.39 5.71 -0.21
CA THR A 137 -1.80 5.79 -1.62
C THR A 137 -2.50 4.50 -2.06
N ASN A 138 -2.82 3.60 -1.13
CA ASN A 138 -3.44 2.32 -1.45
C ASN A 138 -4.95 2.47 -1.62
N TYR A 139 -5.54 1.56 -2.39
CA TYR A 139 -6.98 1.38 -2.49
C TYR A 139 -7.52 0.42 -1.43
N ASP A 140 -6.71 -0.52 -0.93
CA ASP A 140 -7.10 -1.42 0.15
C ASP A 140 -7.43 -0.68 1.46
N ASN A 141 -8.15 -1.34 2.35
CA ASN A 141 -8.55 -0.86 3.69
C ASN A 141 -7.93 -1.72 4.79
N LEU A 142 -6.77 -2.34 4.52
CA LEU A 142 -6.17 -3.35 5.38
C LEU A 142 -5.81 -2.80 6.76
N LEU A 143 -5.36 -1.55 6.81
CA LEU A 143 -4.98 -0.89 8.05
C LEU A 143 -6.21 -0.56 8.91
N GLU A 144 -7.30 -0.14 8.28
CA GLU A 144 -8.58 0.13 8.93
C GLU A 144 -9.17 -1.15 9.51
N ILE A 145 -9.21 -2.24 8.73
CA ILE A 145 -9.68 -3.55 9.20
C ILE A 145 -8.82 -4.03 10.37
N PHE A 146 -7.50 -3.98 10.23
CA PHE A 146 -6.59 -4.41 11.29
C PHE A 146 -6.70 -3.54 12.55
N GLY A 147 -6.90 -2.22 12.38
CA GLY A 147 -7.17 -1.29 13.48
C GLY A 147 -8.43 -1.66 14.26
N GLN A 148 -9.52 -1.94 13.54
CA GLN A 148 -10.80 -2.35 14.16
C GLN A 148 -10.65 -3.66 14.95
N GLN A 149 -9.90 -4.64 14.42
CA GLN A 149 -9.56 -5.88 15.15
C GLN A 149 -8.78 -5.63 16.44
N GLN A 150 -8.02 -4.54 16.51
CA GLN A 150 -7.29 -4.09 17.71
C GLN A 150 -8.11 -3.11 18.57
N SER A 151 -9.44 -3.05 18.39
CA SER A 151 -10.34 -2.11 19.07
C SER A 151 -9.98 -0.63 18.88
N LYS A 152 -9.32 -0.30 17.76
CA LYS A 152 -9.05 1.08 17.36
C LYS A 152 -9.99 1.45 16.20
N PRO A 153 -11.03 2.27 16.43
CA PRO A 153 -11.85 2.77 15.34
C PRO A 153 -10.97 3.60 14.41
N MET A 154 -10.89 3.18 13.15
CA MET A 154 -10.06 3.83 12.13
C MET A 154 -10.91 4.00 10.87
N GLU A 155 -11.07 5.25 10.46
CA GLU A 155 -11.63 5.63 9.17
C GLU A 155 -10.61 6.54 8.49
N SER A 156 -10.21 6.20 7.27
CA SER A 156 -9.27 7.04 6.52
C SER A 156 -9.94 8.33 6.05
N LEU A 157 -9.23 9.44 6.19
CA LEU A 157 -9.63 10.72 5.62
C LEU A 157 -9.20 10.78 4.15
N ASP A 158 -10.16 10.78 3.23
CA ASP A 158 -9.91 11.03 1.81
C ASP A 158 -9.55 12.51 1.59
N LEU A 159 -8.31 12.76 1.17
CA LEU A 159 -7.79 14.11 0.91
C LEU A 159 -8.46 14.79 -0.29
N LYS A 160 -9.21 14.05 -1.12
CA LYS A 160 -10.05 14.63 -2.19
C LYS A 160 -11.33 15.26 -1.66
N ASP A 161 -11.80 14.83 -0.49
CA ASP A 161 -12.96 15.42 0.17
C ASP A 161 -12.55 16.70 0.90
N LYS A 162 -12.58 17.81 0.17
CA LYS A 162 -12.22 19.14 0.69
C LYS A 162 -13.02 19.50 1.96
N MET A 163 -14.27 19.08 2.07
CA MET A 163 -15.11 19.42 3.23
C MET A 163 -14.66 18.63 4.46
N LYS A 164 -14.47 17.32 4.33
CA LYS A 164 -13.94 16.49 5.42
C LYS A 164 -12.54 16.92 5.84
N VAL A 165 -11.66 17.28 4.89
CA VAL A 165 -10.30 17.77 5.19
C VAL A 165 -10.33 19.07 5.98
N LEU A 166 -11.17 20.04 5.58
CA LEU A 166 -11.30 21.30 6.32
C LEU A 166 -11.87 21.09 7.72
N GLN A 167 -12.83 20.17 7.86
CA GLN A 167 -13.40 19.83 9.16
C GLN A 167 -12.35 19.19 10.08
N TRP A 168 -11.62 18.18 9.58
CA TRP A 168 -10.54 17.53 10.30
C TRP A 168 -9.46 18.53 10.75
N ALA A 169 -9.03 19.43 9.87
CA ALA A 169 -8.01 20.43 10.21
C ALA A 169 -8.48 21.41 11.30
N ARG A 170 -9.77 21.77 11.32
CA ARG A 170 -10.36 22.62 12.37
C ARG A 170 -10.47 21.88 13.70
N GLU A 171 -10.80 20.59 13.66
CA GLU A 171 -10.88 19.74 14.84
C GLU A 171 -9.50 19.53 15.47
N ASP A 172 -8.47 19.26 14.67
CA ASP A 172 -7.08 19.12 15.12
C ASP A 172 -6.53 20.42 15.77
N LEU A 173 -6.92 21.58 15.24
CA LEU A 173 -6.53 22.89 15.80
C LEU A 173 -7.30 23.30 17.06
N SER A 174 -8.55 22.81 17.23
CA SER A 174 -9.41 23.18 18.36
C SER A 174 -9.22 22.32 19.60
N GLN A 175 -8.75 21.08 19.43
CA GLN A 175 -8.31 20.25 20.54
C GLN A 175 -6.90 20.67 20.94
N ASN A 176 -6.75 21.28 22.13
CA ASN A 176 -5.49 21.74 22.75
C ASN A 176 -4.50 20.58 23.06
N GLY A 177 -4.15 19.78 22.06
CA GLY A 177 -3.34 18.56 22.22
C GLY A 177 -3.15 17.69 20.99
N GLY A 178 -3.46 18.15 19.76
CA GLY A 178 -3.11 17.44 18.52
C GLY A 178 -3.56 15.98 18.48
N GLN A 179 -4.72 15.67 19.08
CA GLN A 179 -5.19 14.31 19.26
C GLN A 179 -5.67 13.66 17.95
N CYS A 180 -5.81 14.45 16.88
CA CYS A 180 -6.10 13.95 15.54
C CYS A 180 -4.81 13.59 14.75
N HIS A 181 -3.63 14.02 15.21
CA HIS A 181 -2.36 13.66 14.57
C HIS A 181 -2.07 12.17 14.77
N GLY A 182 -2.17 11.38 13.70
CA GLY A 182 -1.99 9.92 13.75
C GLY A 182 -3.20 9.12 14.27
N SER A 183 -4.37 9.76 14.44
CA SER A 183 -5.60 9.07 14.84
C SER A 183 -6.22 8.28 13.67
N CYS A 184 -6.15 8.84 12.45
CA CYS A 184 -6.60 8.23 11.22
C CYS A 184 -5.52 8.27 10.12
N PRO A 185 -5.54 7.31 9.18
CA PRO A 185 -4.73 7.41 7.97
C PRO A 185 -5.31 8.48 7.02
N LEU A 186 -4.43 9.21 6.35
CA LEU A 186 -4.78 10.12 5.26
C LEU A 186 -4.67 9.36 3.94
N ARG A 187 -5.66 9.47 3.06
CA ARG A 187 -5.67 8.79 1.75
C ARG A 187 -5.60 9.80 0.61
N VAL A 188 -4.69 9.58 -0.34
CA VAL A 188 -4.51 10.42 -1.54
C VAL A 188 -5.31 9.88 -2.72
#